data_AF-E3LHU8-F1
#
_entry.id   AF-E3LHU8-F1
#
_cell.length_a   1.000
_cell.length_b   1.000
_cell.length_c   1.000
_cell.angle_alpha   90.00
_cell.angle_beta   90.00
_cell.angle_gamma   90.00
#
_symmetry.space_group_name_H-M   'P 1'
#
loop_
_entity.id
_entity.type
_entity.pdbx_description
1 polymer ?
#
loop_
_entity_poly.entity_id
_entity_poly.type
_entity_poly.pdbx_seq_one_letter_code
_entity_poly.pdbx_strand_id
1 'polypeptide(L)'
;MFSLAERHELVNILFFICDASPDYKIEAEKIEGVWEILKNKHFLSTTHLNIQKIYENALEYCLIEKARPVHKVCMKIMKYTFKIMKPEDQKEMFGNLDICRDLVESLNFFYRTKQFKKYQFVLKFIIKMVEYHPGNFVKAGGVNIFVRHLIRYSEVESLKILKVLASTGDSEFISELSTPENVRGFVRYLLKCKPKLNYFTNVNSLSEKTFLVCCILSVIVYSIDEKHFNSIYWKNIVKLLKEVLTTLAEEPGYPCVHLEEVFETYFDKRTMDVKQGPIQVIQCHREEKGACFYC
;
A
#
# COMPACT_ATOMS: atom_id res chain seq x y z
N MET A 1 13.13 35.08 23.85
CA MET A 1 12.34 33.85 23.67
C MET A 1 10.93 34.30 23.31
N PHE A 2 10.37 33.87 22.18
CA PHE A 2 9.04 34.33 21.75
C PHE A 2 7.96 33.95 22.78
N SER A 3 6.98 34.83 22.97
CA SER A 3 5.77 34.58 23.76
C SER A 3 4.92 33.45 23.14
N LEU A 4 3.89 33.00 23.85
CA LEU A 4 2.96 31.99 23.31
C LEU A 4 2.21 32.51 22.08
N ALA A 5 1.70 33.74 22.15
CA ALA A 5 0.98 34.39 21.06
C ALA A 5 1.89 34.60 19.83
N GLU A 6 3.12 35.07 20.05
CA GLU A 6 4.10 35.26 18.98
C GLU A 6 4.46 33.95 18.28
N ARG A 7 4.53 32.83 19.00
CA ARG A 7 4.78 31.51 18.40
C ARG A 7 3.60 31.01 17.55
N HIS A 8 2.37 31.34 17.94
CA HIS A 8 1.18 31.00 17.17
C HIS A 8 1.09 31.85 15.90
N GLU A 9 1.33 33.16 16.01
CA GLU A 9 1.35 34.08 14.87
C GLU A 9 2.48 33.76 13.89
N LEU A 10 3.63 33.32 14.40
CA LEU A 10 4.77 32.91 13.58
C LEU A 10 4.40 31.82 12.56
N VAL A 11 3.53 30.86 12.91
CA VAL A 11 3.10 29.82 11.95
C VAL A 11 2.44 30.44 10.72
N ASN A 12 1.56 31.41 10.92
CA ASN A 12 0.84 32.07 9.83
C ASN A 12 1.77 32.93 8.97
N ILE A 13 2.71 33.65 9.61
CA ILE A 13 3.74 34.44 8.90
C ILE A 13 4.62 33.52 8.05
N LEU A 14 5.04 32.39 8.62
CA LEU A 14 5.89 31.42 7.93
C LEU A 14 5.17 30.83 6.71
N PHE A 15 3.89 30.45 6.84
CA PHE A 15 3.12 29.97 5.69
C PHE A 15 2.91 31.06 4.63
N PHE A 16 2.59 32.29 5.03
CA PHE A 16 2.48 33.41 4.10
C PHE A 16 3.78 33.64 3.30
N ILE A 17 4.95 33.51 3.95
CA ILE A 17 6.24 33.59 3.26
C ILE A 17 6.37 32.47 2.22
N CYS A 18 5.93 31.25 2.52
CA CYS A 18 6.02 30.13 1.59
C CYS A 18 5.02 30.21 0.43
N ASP A 19 3.86 30.86 0.63
CA ASP A 19 2.83 31.07 -0.40
C ASP A 19 3.15 32.25 -1.32
N ALA A 20 3.80 33.28 -0.78
CA ALA A 20 4.19 34.48 -1.51
C ALA A 20 5.40 34.27 -2.45
N SER A 21 6.01 33.08 -2.45
CA SER A 21 7.18 32.74 -3.26
C SER A 21 6.78 31.97 -4.54
N PRO A 22 6.59 32.64 -5.69
CA PRO A 22 6.12 32.00 -6.93
C PRO A 22 7.16 31.08 -7.58
N ASP A 23 8.45 31.24 -7.26
CA ASP A 23 9.53 30.42 -7.79
C ASP A 23 10.39 29.77 -6.69
N TYR A 24 10.00 28.55 -6.33
CA TYR A 24 10.70 27.69 -5.37
C TYR A 24 12.16 27.40 -5.72
N LYS A 25 12.61 27.61 -6.96
CA LYS A 25 14.02 27.41 -7.32
C LYS A 25 14.88 28.62 -6.97
N ILE A 26 14.35 29.83 -7.10
CA ILE A 26 15.08 31.06 -6.82
C ILE A 26 15.06 31.36 -5.32
N GLU A 27 13.93 31.12 -4.66
CA GLU A 27 13.75 31.41 -3.23
C GLU A 27 13.92 30.17 -2.33
N ALA A 28 14.57 29.13 -2.85
CA ALA A 28 14.73 27.85 -2.16
C ALA A 28 15.29 28.00 -0.74
N GLU A 29 16.32 28.84 -0.55
CA GLU A 29 16.96 29.05 0.76
C GLU A 29 16.03 29.74 1.77
N LYS A 30 15.24 30.71 1.32
CA LYS A 30 14.26 31.42 2.16
C LYS A 30 13.16 30.47 2.61
N ILE A 31 12.64 29.67 1.69
CA ILE A 31 11.57 28.69 1.95
C ILE A 31 12.11 27.54 2.81
N GLU A 32 13.34 27.06 2.56
CA GLU A 32 14.00 26.08 3.40
C GLU A 32 14.23 26.61 4.83
N GLY A 33 14.62 27.87 4.98
CA GLY A 33 14.74 28.54 6.28
C GLY A 33 13.44 28.55 7.08
N VAL A 34 12.30 28.84 6.42
CA VAL A 34 10.97 28.73 7.03
C VAL A 34 10.71 27.32 7.54
N TRP A 35 10.92 26.31 6.69
CA TRP A 35 10.67 24.92 7.08
C TRP A 35 11.66 24.43 8.17
N GLU A 36 12.88 24.92 8.20
CA GLU A 36 13.83 24.62 9.29
C GLU A 36 13.39 25.21 10.63
N ILE A 37 12.74 26.38 10.64
CA ILE A 37 12.09 26.91 11.86
C ILE A 37 10.93 26.00 12.29
N LEU A 38 10.08 25.59 11.35
CA LEU A 38 8.94 24.68 11.63
C LEU A 38 9.37 23.26 12.04
N LYS A 39 10.64 22.90 11.81
CA LYS A 39 11.24 21.64 12.29
C LYS A 39 11.75 21.74 13.73
N ASN A 40 11.83 22.93 14.33
CA ASN A 40 12.36 23.10 15.68
C ASN A 40 11.47 22.39 16.72
N LYS A 41 12.06 21.46 17.48
CA LYS A 41 11.32 20.65 18.46
C LYS A 41 10.67 21.49 19.57
N HIS A 42 11.34 22.53 20.05
CA HIS A 42 10.81 23.43 21.08
C HIS A 42 9.64 24.26 20.54
N PHE A 43 9.71 24.65 19.27
CA PHE A 43 8.61 25.32 18.60
C PHE A 43 7.40 24.39 18.45
N LEU A 44 7.61 23.17 17.96
CA LEU A 44 6.55 22.17 17.80
C LEU A 44 5.95 21.69 19.13
N SER A 45 6.66 21.81 20.25
CA SER A 45 6.12 21.50 21.58
C SER A 45 5.32 22.67 22.21
N THR A 46 5.02 23.72 21.45
CA THR A 46 4.25 24.86 21.95
C THR A 46 2.81 24.44 22.25
N THR A 47 2.32 24.77 23.44
CA THR A 47 0.95 24.44 23.87
C THR A 47 -0.08 25.06 22.92
N HIS A 48 -1.12 24.30 22.60
CA HIS A 48 -2.21 24.68 21.68
C HIS A 48 -1.77 25.07 20.25
N LEU A 49 -0.54 24.74 19.85
CA LEU A 49 -0.12 24.91 18.46
C LEU A 49 -0.92 23.94 17.57
N ASN A 50 -1.43 24.41 16.44
CA ASN A 50 -2.15 23.55 15.49
C ASN A 50 -1.18 22.66 14.71
N ILE A 51 -0.75 21.57 15.34
CA ILE A 51 0.22 20.61 14.79
C ILE A 51 -0.33 19.94 13.52
N GLN A 52 -1.63 19.68 13.47
CA GLN A 52 -2.30 19.11 12.30
C GLN A 52 -2.13 20.02 11.07
N LYS A 53 -2.39 21.32 11.20
CA LYS A 53 -2.24 22.24 10.08
C LYS A 53 -0.81 22.31 9.55
N ILE A 54 0.19 22.18 10.44
CA ILE A 54 1.60 22.11 10.05
C ILE A 54 1.90 20.82 9.28
N TYR A 55 1.30 19.69 9.67
CA TYR A 55 1.41 18.44 8.93
C TYR A 55 0.78 18.56 7.53
N GLU A 56 -0.44 19.08 7.44
CA GLU A 56 -1.19 19.25 6.18
C GLU A 56 -0.40 20.10 5.18
N ASN A 57 0.07 21.27 5.61
CA ASN A 57 0.87 22.13 4.73
C ASN A 57 2.18 21.44 4.30
N ALA A 58 2.85 20.71 5.20
CA ALA A 58 4.06 19.97 4.81
C ALA A 58 3.76 18.84 3.80
N LEU A 59 2.59 18.22 3.87
CA LEU A 59 2.13 17.21 2.91
C LEU A 59 1.83 17.84 1.54
N GLU A 60 1.13 18.97 1.51
CA GLU A 60 0.82 19.71 0.28
C GLU A 60 2.10 20.05 -0.51
N TYR A 61 3.14 20.52 0.17
CA TYR A 61 4.44 20.81 -0.45
C TYR A 61 5.14 19.57 -0.99
N CYS A 62 4.80 18.36 -0.53
CA CYS A 62 5.33 17.12 -1.11
C CYS A 62 4.70 16.77 -2.46
N LEU A 63 3.53 17.33 -2.79
CA LEU A 63 2.82 17.16 -4.06
C LEU A 63 3.33 18.13 -5.15
N ILE A 64 3.89 19.27 -4.75
CA ILE A 64 4.33 20.31 -5.68
C ILE A 64 5.71 19.96 -6.25
N GLU A 65 5.79 19.60 -7.53
CA GLU A 65 7.07 19.23 -8.16
C GLU A 65 8.12 20.36 -8.07
N LYS A 66 7.71 21.62 -8.19
CA LYS A 66 8.59 22.78 -8.05
C LYS A 66 9.20 22.90 -6.64
N ALA A 67 8.51 22.39 -5.60
CA ALA A 67 8.97 22.40 -4.22
C ALA A 67 9.97 21.28 -3.90
N ARG A 68 10.44 20.52 -4.90
CA ARG A 68 11.41 19.42 -4.73
C ARG A 68 12.62 19.75 -3.83
N PRO A 69 13.21 20.97 -3.85
CA PRO A 69 14.29 21.34 -2.92
C PRO A 69 13.91 21.14 -1.45
N VAL A 70 12.67 21.47 -1.07
CA VAL A 70 12.24 21.50 0.34
C VAL A 70 11.52 20.22 0.81
N HIS A 71 11.22 19.27 -0.09
CA HIS A 71 10.53 18.01 0.28
C HIS A 71 11.21 17.29 1.46
N LYS A 72 12.55 17.29 1.52
CA LYS A 72 13.27 16.62 2.62
C LYS A 72 12.95 17.24 3.98
N VAL A 73 12.78 18.56 4.05
CA VAL A 73 12.44 19.26 5.29
C VAL A 73 10.96 19.06 5.60
N CYS A 74 10.08 19.21 4.61
CA CYS A 74 8.65 18.94 4.74
C CYS A 74 8.38 17.53 5.30
N MET A 75 9.03 16.50 4.75
CA MET A 75 8.90 15.13 5.26
C MET A 75 9.43 14.97 6.68
N LYS A 76 10.51 15.67 7.08
CA LYS A 76 10.95 15.65 8.49
C LYS A 76 9.88 16.25 9.40
N ILE A 77 9.24 17.34 8.98
CA ILE A 77 8.16 17.99 9.72
C ILE A 77 6.97 17.06 9.83
N MET A 78 6.50 16.46 8.73
CA MET A 78 5.44 15.44 8.74
C MET A 78 5.74 14.34 9.75
N LYS A 79 6.97 13.83 9.79
CA LYS A 79 7.38 12.81 10.77
C LYS A 79 7.31 13.31 12.21
N TYR A 80 7.79 14.52 12.48
CA TYR A 80 7.83 15.07 13.84
C TYR A 80 6.46 15.44 14.35
N THR A 81 5.68 16.17 13.55
CA THR A 81 4.29 16.56 13.85
C THR A 81 3.45 15.33 14.12
N PHE A 82 3.51 14.32 13.26
CA PHE A 82 2.81 13.05 13.50
C PHE A 82 3.25 12.35 14.79
N LYS A 83 4.55 12.35 15.11
CA LYS A 83 5.07 11.71 16.33
C LYS A 83 4.57 12.38 17.62
N ILE A 84 4.36 13.70 17.62
CA ILE A 84 3.96 14.45 18.81
C ILE A 84 2.43 14.63 18.93
N MET A 85 1.67 14.48 17.84
CA MET A 85 0.22 14.41 17.90
C MET A 85 -0.22 13.23 18.76
N LYS A 86 -1.28 13.41 19.54
CA LYS A 86 -1.88 12.30 20.30
C LYS A 86 -2.52 11.30 19.33
N PRO A 87 -2.64 10.01 19.69
CA PRO A 87 -3.27 9.01 18.83
C PRO A 87 -4.69 9.38 18.40
N GLU A 88 -5.46 10.06 19.27
CA GLU A 88 -6.81 10.53 18.96
C GLU A 88 -6.78 11.60 17.87
N ASP A 89 -5.87 12.56 17.97
CA ASP A 89 -5.68 13.62 16.97
C ASP A 89 -5.18 13.03 15.63
N GLN A 90 -4.30 12.02 15.67
CA GLN A 90 -3.87 11.31 14.45
C GLN A 90 -5.04 10.59 13.77
N LYS A 91 -5.90 9.96 14.57
CA LYS A 91 -7.12 9.31 14.08
C LYS A 91 -8.07 10.35 13.50
N GLU A 92 -8.31 11.47 14.17
CA GLU A 92 -9.16 12.55 13.66
C GLU A 92 -8.62 13.11 12.34
N MET A 93 -7.32 13.39 12.26
CA MET A 93 -6.65 13.86 11.05
C MET A 93 -6.87 12.92 9.87
N PHE A 94 -6.68 11.61 10.04
CA PHE A 94 -6.95 10.63 8.96
C PHE A 94 -8.45 10.35 8.75
N GLY A 95 -9.32 10.93 9.57
CA GLY A 95 -10.76 11.02 9.30
C GLY A 95 -11.08 12.01 8.18
N ASN A 96 -10.19 12.97 7.90
CA ASN A 96 -10.31 13.91 6.79
C ASN A 96 -9.90 13.26 5.46
N LEU A 97 -10.87 13.09 4.57
CA LEU A 97 -10.67 12.44 3.27
C LEU A 97 -9.69 13.20 2.35
N ASP A 98 -9.59 14.52 2.46
CA ASP A 98 -8.69 15.31 1.60
C ASP A 98 -7.22 15.05 1.97
N ILE A 99 -6.91 14.94 3.27
CA ILE A 99 -5.57 14.54 3.74
C ILE A 99 -5.24 13.12 3.25
N CYS A 100 -6.22 12.20 3.29
CA CYS A 100 -6.05 10.85 2.77
C CYS A 100 -5.76 10.85 1.26
N ARG A 101 -6.47 11.68 0.47
CA ARG A 101 -6.22 11.84 -0.97
C ARG A 101 -4.82 12.39 -1.22
N ASP A 102 -4.42 13.45 -0.53
CA ASP A 102 -3.09 14.04 -0.67
C ASP A 102 -1.96 13.05 -0.36
N LEU A 103 -2.16 12.17 0.62
CA LEU A 103 -1.20 11.10 0.91
C LEU A 103 -1.13 10.05 -0.22
N VAL A 104 -2.28 9.62 -0.73
CA VAL A 104 -2.35 8.65 -1.84
C VAL A 104 -1.75 9.25 -3.13
N GLU A 105 -2.02 10.52 -3.39
CA GLU A 105 -1.44 11.27 -4.50
C GLU A 105 0.07 11.46 -4.35
N SER A 106 0.54 11.78 -3.15
CA SER A 106 1.98 11.89 -2.85
C SER A 106 2.70 10.57 -3.09
N LEU A 107 2.08 9.45 -2.68
CA LEU A 107 2.60 8.12 -2.93
C LEU A 107 2.73 7.86 -4.45
N ASN A 108 1.69 8.18 -5.21
CA ASN A 108 1.68 8.05 -6.68
C ASN A 108 2.69 8.98 -7.37
N PHE A 109 2.85 10.22 -6.89
CA PHE A 109 3.85 11.15 -7.38
C PHE A 109 5.28 10.60 -7.21
N PHE A 110 5.61 10.08 -6.02
CA PHE A 110 6.93 9.49 -5.77
C PHE A 110 7.15 8.18 -6.54
N TYR A 111 6.10 7.39 -6.79
CA TYR A 111 6.15 6.24 -7.70
C TYR A 111 6.51 6.65 -9.13
N ARG A 112 5.79 7.64 -9.69
CA ARG A 112 5.98 8.12 -11.07
C ARG A 112 7.37 8.72 -11.28
N THR A 113 7.83 9.50 -10.31
CA THR A 113 9.16 10.13 -10.32
C THR A 113 10.29 9.21 -9.84
N LYS A 114 10.00 7.93 -9.56
CA LYS A 114 10.98 6.91 -9.14
C LYS A 114 11.75 7.27 -7.86
N GLN A 115 11.13 8.01 -6.93
CA GLN A 115 11.76 8.46 -5.69
C GLN A 115 11.54 7.45 -4.54
N PHE A 116 12.24 6.31 -4.58
CA PHE A 116 11.96 5.15 -3.71
C PHE A 116 11.97 5.45 -2.20
N LYS A 117 12.98 6.15 -1.70
CA LYS A 117 13.05 6.51 -0.27
C LYS A 117 11.88 7.39 0.18
N LYS A 118 11.36 8.24 -0.70
CA LYS A 118 10.21 9.10 -0.40
C LYS A 118 8.89 8.33 -0.48
N TYR A 119 8.78 7.42 -1.45
CA TYR A 119 7.67 6.47 -1.53
C TYR A 119 7.52 5.67 -0.21
N GLN A 120 8.61 5.04 0.26
CA GLN A 120 8.60 4.27 1.51
C GLN A 120 8.27 5.13 2.74
N PHE A 121 8.64 6.41 2.71
CA PHE A 121 8.29 7.33 3.78
C PHE A 121 6.79 7.59 3.82
N VAL A 122 6.17 7.94 2.69
CA VAL A 122 4.72 8.19 2.60
C VAL A 122 3.94 6.91 2.92
N LEU A 123 4.42 5.75 2.47
CA LEU A 123 3.79 4.45 2.73
C LEU A 123 3.58 4.22 4.24
N LYS A 124 4.48 4.68 5.11
CA LYS A 124 4.31 4.55 6.58
C LYS A 124 3.08 5.28 7.11
N PHE A 125 2.75 6.44 6.54
CA PHE A 125 1.54 7.18 6.90
C PHE A 125 0.30 6.54 6.30
N ILE A 126 0.37 6.01 5.07
CA ILE A 126 -0.72 5.24 4.48
C ILE A 126 -1.04 3.99 5.33
N ILE A 127 -0.02 3.28 5.82
CA ILE A 127 -0.22 2.13 6.74
C ILE A 127 -1.01 2.58 7.97
N LYS A 128 -0.61 3.70 8.61
CA LYS A 128 -1.34 4.25 9.76
C LYS A 128 -2.75 4.73 9.42
N MET A 129 -2.93 5.37 8.28
CA MET A 129 -4.24 5.78 7.78
C MET A 129 -5.17 4.57 7.61
N VAL A 130 -4.67 3.44 7.07
CA VAL A 130 -5.46 2.20 6.94
C VAL A 130 -5.80 1.60 8.30
N GLU A 131 -4.86 1.60 9.25
CA GLU A 131 -5.12 1.13 10.62
C GLU A 131 -6.27 1.90 11.30
N TYR A 132 -6.35 3.21 11.07
CA TYR A 132 -7.35 4.08 11.70
C TYR A 132 -8.66 4.18 10.92
N HIS A 133 -8.60 4.30 9.59
CA HIS A 133 -9.73 4.58 8.70
C HIS A 133 -9.60 3.81 7.36
N PRO A 134 -9.84 2.49 7.36
CA PRO A 134 -9.72 1.67 6.15
C PRO A 134 -10.69 2.12 5.05
N GLY A 135 -11.89 2.60 5.40
CA GLY A 135 -12.85 3.13 4.41
C GLY A 135 -12.33 4.39 3.70
N ASN A 136 -11.62 5.29 4.39
CA ASN A 136 -11.03 6.47 3.76
C ASN A 136 -9.89 6.10 2.80
N PHE A 137 -9.13 5.04 3.10
CA PHE A 137 -8.14 4.49 2.15
C PHE A 137 -8.79 4.03 0.84
N VAL A 138 -9.94 3.35 0.90
CA VAL A 138 -10.70 2.94 -0.29
C VAL A 138 -11.19 4.17 -1.06
N LYS A 139 -11.87 5.09 -0.39
CA LYS A 139 -12.43 6.32 -1.00
C LYS A 139 -11.38 7.26 -1.57
N ALA A 140 -10.16 7.26 -1.03
CA ALA A 140 -9.04 8.01 -1.57
C ALA A 140 -8.38 7.34 -2.79
N GLY A 141 -8.87 6.18 -3.25
CA GLY A 141 -8.32 5.44 -4.39
C GLY A 141 -7.06 4.62 -4.06
N GLY A 142 -6.81 4.37 -2.77
CA GLY A 142 -5.60 3.70 -2.30
C GLY A 142 -5.44 2.28 -2.81
N VAL A 143 -6.55 1.53 -2.97
CA VAL A 143 -6.56 0.16 -3.51
C VAL A 143 -5.99 0.16 -4.94
N ASN A 144 -6.56 1.01 -5.81
CA ASN A 144 -6.11 1.12 -7.20
C ASN A 144 -4.64 1.53 -7.31
N ILE A 145 -4.19 2.45 -6.46
CA ILE A 145 -2.80 2.89 -6.40
C ILE A 145 -1.87 1.75 -6.00
N PHE A 146 -2.16 1.00 -4.93
CA PHE A 146 -1.33 -0.13 -4.51
C PHE A 146 -1.24 -1.19 -5.62
N VAL A 147 -2.36 -1.51 -6.28
CA VAL A 147 -2.41 -2.49 -7.36
C VAL A 147 -1.61 -2.04 -8.59
N ARG A 148 -1.73 -0.77 -8.99
CA ARG A 148 -0.93 -0.21 -10.10
C ARG A 148 0.56 -0.23 -9.81
N HIS A 149 0.96 -0.14 -8.54
CA HIS A 149 2.36 -0.03 -8.14
C HIS A 149 3.07 -1.38 -7.97
N LEU A 150 2.32 -2.50 -7.92
CA LEU A 150 2.83 -3.87 -7.71
C LEU A 150 4.05 -4.22 -8.56
N ILE A 151 4.07 -3.85 -9.85
CA ILE A 151 5.12 -4.30 -10.77
C ILE A 151 6.51 -3.72 -10.44
N ARG A 152 6.58 -2.55 -9.80
CA ARG A 152 7.83 -1.83 -9.54
C ARG A 152 8.12 -1.68 -8.05
N TYR A 153 7.10 -1.44 -7.25
CA TYR A 153 7.18 -1.10 -5.84
C TYR A 153 6.33 -2.06 -4.98
N SER A 154 6.23 -3.33 -5.36
CA SER A 154 5.58 -4.35 -4.52
C SER A 154 6.30 -4.48 -3.18
N GLU A 155 6.02 -3.57 -2.26
CA GLU A 155 6.41 -3.65 -0.86
C GLU A 155 5.52 -4.70 -0.20
N VAL A 156 6.12 -5.55 0.64
CA VAL A 156 5.42 -6.67 1.28
C VAL A 156 4.29 -6.13 2.17
N GLU A 157 4.53 -5.01 2.83
CA GLU A 157 3.61 -4.33 3.74
C GLU A 157 2.34 -3.86 3.01
N SER A 158 2.47 -3.31 1.80
CA SER A 158 1.31 -2.91 0.97
C SER A 158 0.44 -4.11 0.63
N LEU A 159 1.06 -5.25 0.29
CA LEU A 159 0.34 -6.48 -0.03
C LEU A 159 -0.29 -7.13 1.22
N LYS A 160 0.38 -7.09 2.37
CA LYS A 160 -0.18 -7.55 3.65
C LYS A 160 -1.42 -6.76 4.02
N ILE A 161 -1.41 -5.44 3.83
CA ILE A 161 -2.59 -4.59 4.03
C ILE A 161 -3.74 -5.02 3.12
N LEU A 162 -3.51 -5.15 1.82
CA LEU A 162 -4.57 -5.55 0.88
C LEU A 162 -5.12 -6.93 1.23
N LYS A 163 -4.28 -7.88 1.62
CA LYS A 163 -4.71 -9.21 2.07
C LYS A 163 -5.58 -9.11 3.33
N VAL A 164 -5.15 -8.39 4.36
CA VAL A 164 -5.90 -8.23 5.61
C VAL A 164 -7.26 -7.60 5.35
N LEU A 165 -7.31 -6.52 4.57
CA LEU A 165 -8.56 -5.86 4.19
C LEU A 165 -9.46 -6.75 3.33
N ALA A 166 -8.89 -7.57 2.43
CA ALA A 166 -9.67 -8.54 1.68
C ALA A 166 -10.31 -9.60 2.59
N SER A 167 -9.57 -10.04 3.62
CA SER A 167 -10.05 -11.04 4.58
C SER A 167 -11.12 -10.54 5.56
N THR A 168 -11.32 -9.23 5.70
CA THR A 168 -12.43 -8.72 6.54
C THR A 168 -13.81 -8.94 5.92
N GLY A 169 -13.87 -9.18 4.60
CA GLY A 169 -15.13 -9.31 3.87
C GLY A 169 -15.86 -7.99 3.66
N ASP A 170 -15.19 -6.84 3.84
CA ASP A 170 -15.80 -5.52 3.64
C ASP A 170 -16.25 -5.34 2.18
N SER A 171 -17.55 -5.12 1.98
CA SER A 171 -18.13 -5.11 0.63
C SER A 171 -17.65 -3.96 -0.25
N GLU A 172 -17.38 -2.78 0.33
CA GLU A 172 -16.88 -1.59 -0.41
C GLU A 172 -15.45 -1.86 -0.90
N PHE A 173 -14.60 -2.39 -0.01
CA PHE A 173 -13.24 -2.79 -0.33
C PHE A 173 -13.21 -3.91 -1.38
N ILE A 174 -13.99 -4.97 -1.21
CA ILE A 174 -14.04 -6.10 -2.15
C ILE A 174 -14.54 -5.66 -3.52
N SER A 175 -15.54 -4.77 -3.57
CA SER A 175 -16.03 -4.19 -4.82
C SER A 175 -14.93 -3.43 -5.55
N GLU A 176 -14.22 -2.53 -4.85
CA GLU A 176 -13.10 -1.77 -5.42
C GLU A 176 -11.96 -2.69 -5.88
N LEU A 177 -11.60 -3.68 -5.06
CA LEU A 177 -10.55 -4.66 -5.37
C LEU A 177 -10.89 -5.51 -6.61
N SER A 178 -12.17 -5.80 -6.82
CA SER A 178 -12.70 -6.62 -7.92
C SER A 178 -12.92 -5.85 -9.22
N THR A 179 -12.61 -4.55 -9.27
CA THR A 179 -12.71 -3.78 -10.51
C THR A 179 -11.82 -4.38 -11.62
N PRO A 180 -12.23 -4.32 -12.90
CA PRO A 180 -11.47 -4.91 -14.00
C PRO A 180 -10.02 -4.38 -14.09
N GLU A 181 -9.78 -3.15 -13.69
CA GLU A 181 -8.44 -2.54 -13.65
C GLU A 181 -7.54 -3.20 -12.60
N ASN A 182 -8.08 -3.38 -11.38
CA ASN A 182 -7.34 -3.94 -10.27
C ASN A 182 -7.07 -5.44 -10.48
N VAL A 183 -8.07 -6.20 -10.94
CA VAL A 183 -7.90 -7.61 -11.32
C VAL A 183 -6.82 -7.76 -12.39
N ARG A 184 -6.84 -6.91 -13.43
CA ARG A 184 -5.80 -6.91 -14.47
C ARG A 184 -4.41 -6.59 -13.92
N GLY A 185 -4.32 -5.72 -12.90
CA GLY A 185 -3.07 -5.42 -12.20
C GLY A 185 -2.46 -6.65 -11.53
N PHE A 186 -3.26 -7.40 -10.75
CA PHE A 186 -2.82 -8.64 -10.12
C PHE A 186 -2.43 -9.70 -11.14
N VAL A 187 -3.25 -9.92 -12.17
CA VAL A 187 -2.97 -10.90 -13.23
C VAL A 187 -1.66 -10.56 -13.96
N ARG A 188 -1.43 -9.27 -14.30
CA ARG A 188 -0.16 -8.83 -14.91
C ARG A 188 1.04 -9.07 -14.00
N TYR A 189 0.89 -8.87 -12.70
CA TYR A 189 1.94 -9.17 -11.74
C TYR A 189 2.27 -10.67 -11.74
N LEU A 190 1.26 -11.54 -11.62
CA LEU A 190 1.44 -13.00 -11.63
C LEU A 190 2.09 -13.49 -12.93
N LEU A 191 1.65 -13.01 -14.09
CA LEU A 191 2.26 -13.35 -15.38
C LEU A 191 3.74 -12.95 -15.47
N LYS A 192 4.12 -11.84 -14.84
CA LYS A 192 5.51 -11.36 -14.81
C LYS A 192 6.38 -12.17 -13.84
N CYS A 193 5.80 -12.66 -12.73
CA CYS A 193 6.51 -13.42 -11.70
C CYS A 193 6.64 -14.90 -12.04
N LYS A 194 5.62 -15.50 -12.65
CA LYS A 194 5.57 -16.93 -13.02
C LYS A 194 6.88 -17.47 -13.63
N PRO A 195 7.48 -16.87 -14.69
CA PRO A 195 8.71 -17.40 -15.27
C PRO A 195 9.94 -17.32 -14.33
N LYS A 196 9.90 -16.46 -13.32
CA LYS A 196 11.02 -16.24 -12.38
C LYS A 196 10.99 -17.19 -11.18
N LEU A 197 9.83 -17.74 -10.84
CA LEU A 197 9.69 -18.71 -9.75
C LEU A 197 10.43 -20.02 -10.06
N ASN A 198 10.57 -20.38 -11.33
CA ASN A 198 11.26 -21.60 -11.77
C ASN A 198 12.79 -21.55 -11.64
N TYR A 199 13.38 -20.36 -11.44
CA TYR A 199 14.82 -20.20 -11.30
C TYR A 199 15.17 -20.09 -9.80
N PHE A 200 15.64 -21.19 -9.22
CA PHE A 200 16.02 -21.38 -7.81
C PHE A 200 17.13 -20.43 -7.28
N THR A 201 16.93 -19.12 -7.37
CA THR A 201 17.91 -18.12 -6.93
C THR A 201 17.22 -16.94 -6.24
N ASN A 202 17.44 -16.83 -4.91
CA ASN A 202 17.05 -15.72 -4.02
C ASN A 202 15.54 -15.42 -3.90
N VAL A 203 14.78 -16.43 -3.47
CA VAL A 203 13.35 -16.53 -3.80
C VAL A 203 12.39 -16.08 -2.68
N ASN A 204 12.81 -16.01 -1.41
CA ASN A 204 11.88 -15.75 -0.27
C ASN A 204 11.02 -14.50 -0.43
N SER A 205 11.59 -13.36 -0.84
CA SER A 205 10.82 -12.11 -0.95
C SER A 205 9.92 -12.06 -2.19
N LEU A 206 10.30 -12.73 -3.28
CA LEU A 206 9.49 -12.79 -4.50
C LEU A 206 8.31 -13.74 -4.28
N SER A 207 8.54 -14.87 -3.63
CA SER A 207 7.53 -15.87 -3.33
C SER A 207 6.55 -15.42 -2.26
N GLU A 208 7.01 -14.73 -1.21
CA GLU A 208 6.09 -14.10 -0.25
C GLU A 208 5.13 -13.12 -0.95
N LYS A 209 5.65 -12.23 -1.80
CA LYS A 209 4.82 -11.25 -2.53
C LYS A 209 3.87 -11.93 -3.51
N THR A 210 4.36 -12.93 -4.24
CA THR A 210 3.55 -13.66 -5.22
C THR A 210 2.43 -14.43 -4.54
N PHE A 211 2.71 -15.05 -3.41
CA PHE A 211 1.70 -15.69 -2.57
C PHE A 211 0.67 -14.72 -2.04
N LEU A 212 1.07 -13.56 -1.51
CA LEU A 212 0.14 -12.54 -1.04
C LEU A 212 -0.82 -12.09 -2.16
N VAL A 213 -0.30 -11.89 -3.37
CA VAL A 213 -1.13 -11.59 -4.56
C VAL A 213 -2.09 -12.74 -4.87
N CYS A 214 -1.63 -13.99 -4.79
CA CYS A 214 -2.51 -15.15 -4.98
C CYS A 214 -3.62 -15.21 -3.93
N CYS A 215 -3.34 -14.94 -2.65
CA CYS A 215 -4.36 -14.86 -1.60
C CYS A 215 -5.42 -13.81 -1.93
N ILE A 216 -4.99 -12.59 -2.29
CA ILE A 216 -5.90 -11.49 -2.62
C ILE A 216 -6.77 -11.86 -3.82
N LEU A 217 -6.18 -12.39 -4.88
CA LEU A 217 -6.91 -12.79 -6.09
C LEU A 217 -7.89 -13.93 -5.82
N SER A 218 -7.57 -14.84 -4.88
CA SER A 218 -8.47 -15.92 -4.46
C SER A 218 -9.73 -15.37 -3.78
N VAL A 219 -9.61 -14.35 -2.94
CA VAL A 219 -10.76 -13.67 -2.32
C VAL A 219 -11.66 -13.04 -3.40
N ILE A 220 -11.07 -12.39 -4.40
CA ILE A 220 -11.82 -11.83 -5.54
C ILE A 220 -12.57 -12.95 -6.27
N VAL A 221 -11.88 -14.05 -6.61
CA VAL A 221 -12.47 -15.20 -7.30
C VAL A 221 -13.67 -15.77 -6.52
N TYR A 222 -13.55 -15.84 -5.21
CA TYR A 222 -14.61 -16.30 -4.31
C TYR A 222 -15.77 -15.32 -4.14
N SER A 223 -15.60 -14.05 -4.50
CA SER A 223 -16.62 -13.01 -4.32
C SER A 223 -17.48 -12.78 -5.57
N ILE A 224 -17.12 -13.35 -6.71
CA ILE A 224 -17.84 -13.17 -8.00
C ILE A 224 -19.05 -14.09 -8.05
N ASP A 225 -20.18 -13.68 -8.62
CA ASP A 225 -21.31 -14.59 -8.81
C ASP A 225 -20.99 -15.76 -9.78
N GLU A 226 -21.77 -16.85 -9.71
CA GLU A 226 -21.54 -18.05 -10.53
C GLU A 226 -21.66 -17.79 -12.04
N LYS A 227 -22.51 -16.83 -12.45
CA LYS A 227 -22.74 -16.50 -13.85
C LYS A 227 -21.48 -15.91 -14.48
N HIS A 228 -20.84 -14.96 -13.81
CA HIS A 228 -19.60 -14.35 -14.25
C HIS A 228 -18.41 -15.31 -14.10
N PHE A 229 -18.37 -16.11 -13.04
CA PHE A 229 -17.32 -17.10 -12.80
C PHE A 229 -17.15 -18.09 -13.97
N ASN A 230 -18.26 -18.47 -14.62
CA ASN A 230 -18.25 -19.41 -15.75
C ASN A 230 -17.72 -18.84 -17.08
N SER A 231 -17.45 -17.54 -17.14
CA SER A 231 -16.87 -16.90 -18.33
C SER A 231 -15.44 -17.37 -18.62
N ILE A 232 -15.04 -17.31 -19.89
CA ILE A 232 -13.66 -17.63 -20.34
C ILE A 232 -12.63 -16.78 -19.60
N TYR A 233 -12.95 -15.52 -19.33
CA TYR A 233 -12.08 -14.59 -18.62
C TYR A 233 -11.70 -15.11 -17.23
N TRP A 234 -12.69 -15.43 -16.40
CA TRP A 234 -12.45 -15.91 -15.04
C TRP A 234 -11.86 -17.32 -15.00
N LYS A 235 -12.25 -18.21 -15.93
CA LYS A 235 -11.61 -19.53 -16.09
C LYS A 235 -10.11 -19.42 -16.36
N ASN A 236 -9.68 -18.46 -17.21
CA ASN A 236 -8.26 -18.22 -17.46
C ASN A 236 -7.51 -17.68 -16.23
N ILE A 237 -8.16 -16.80 -15.46
CA ILE A 237 -7.58 -16.28 -14.21
C ILE A 237 -7.39 -17.41 -13.19
N VAL A 238 -8.42 -18.25 -13.01
CA VAL A 238 -8.36 -19.43 -12.12
C VAL A 238 -7.25 -20.39 -12.56
N LYS A 239 -7.13 -20.65 -13.87
CA LYS A 239 -6.05 -21.49 -14.40
C LYS A 239 -4.67 -20.91 -14.07
N LEU A 240 -4.45 -19.62 -14.31
CA LEU A 240 -3.19 -18.94 -13.97
C LEU A 240 -2.89 -19.04 -12.46
N LEU A 241 -3.90 -18.79 -11.63
CA LEU A 241 -3.77 -18.82 -10.18
C LEU A 241 -3.38 -20.22 -9.69
N LYS A 242 -4.03 -21.28 -10.20
CA LYS A 242 -3.66 -22.68 -9.93
C LYS A 242 -2.22 -22.96 -10.33
N GLU A 243 -1.83 -22.62 -11.56
CA GLU A 243 -0.47 -22.85 -12.06
C GLU A 243 0.59 -22.17 -11.17
N VAL A 244 0.39 -20.90 -10.79
CA VAL A 244 1.36 -20.17 -9.95
C VAL A 244 1.42 -20.74 -8.54
N LEU A 245 0.28 -21.07 -7.94
CA LEU A 245 0.23 -21.66 -6.60
C LEU A 245 0.88 -23.05 -6.57
N THR A 246 0.69 -23.89 -7.61
CA THR A 246 1.40 -25.16 -7.74
C THR A 246 2.91 -24.94 -7.85
N THR A 247 3.37 -23.97 -8.64
CA THR A 247 4.81 -23.64 -8.71
C THR A 247 5.37 -23.18 -7.36
N LEU A 248 4.65 -22.34 -6.61
CA LEU A 248 5.05 -21.93 -5.25
C LEU A 248 5.10 -23.12 -4.29
N ALA A 249 4.16 -24.07 -4.44
CA ALA A 249 4.15 -25.29 -3.65
C ALA A 249 5.38 -26.17 -3.94
N GLU A 250 6.06 -26.03 -5.06
CA GLU A 250 7.27 -26.80 -5.38
C GLU A 250 8.55 -26.16 -4.80
N GLU A 251 8.46 -24.96 -4.22
CA GLU A 251 9.62 -24.23 -3.72
C GLU A 251 10.13 -24.79 -2.36
N PRO A 252 11.42 -25.15 -2.24
CA PRO A 252 11.99 -25.63 -0.99
C PRO A 252 11.85 -24.61 0.14
N GLY A 253 11.22 -24.99 1.26
CA GLY A 253 11.01 -24.13 2.43
C GLY A 253 9.73 -23.29 2.42
N TYR A 254 8.84 -23.44 1.42
CA TYR A 254 7.53 -22.79 1.42
C TYR A 254 6.49 -23.62 2.22
N PRO A 255 5.84 -23.05 3.27
CA PRO A 255 4.90 -23.83 4.09
C PRO A 255 3.65 -24.23 3.32
N CYS A 256 3.38 -25.53 3.21
CA CYS A 256 2.19 -26.07 2.52
C CYS A 256 0.86 -25.67 3.17
N VAL A 257 0.86 -25.52 4.49
CA VAL A 257 -0.34 -25.19 5.28
C VAL A 257 -1.01 -23.89 4.79
N HIS A 258 -0.21 -22.91 4.36
CA HIS A 258 -0.73 -21.64 3.83
C HIS A 258 -1.34 -21.75 2.42
N LEU A 259 -0.93 -22.75 1.64
CA LEU A 259 -1.47 -23.01 0.30
C LEU A 259 -2.76 -23.82 0.39
N GLU A 260 -2.80 -24.82 1.28
CA GLU A 260 -4.00 -25.63 1.57
C GLU A 260 -5.16 -24.76 2.06
N GLU A 261 -4.93 -23.87 3.04
CA GLU A 261 -5.97 -22.94 3.51
C GLU A 261 -6.56 -22.08 2.39
N VAL A 262 -5.74 -21.63 1.42
CA VAL A 262 -6.21 -20.83 0.28
C VAL A 262 -7.02 -21.68 -0.70
N PHE A 263 -6.62 -22.93 -0.95
CA PHE A 263 -7.34 -23.82 -1.84
C PHE A 263 -8.65 -24.34 -1.24
N GLU A 264 -8.64 -24.80 0.02
CA GLU A 264 -9.82 -25.29 0.73
C GLU A 264 -10.86 -24.18 0.92
N THR A 265 -10.41 -22.96 1.26
CA THR A 265 -11.31 -21.84 1.56
C THR A 265 -11.98 -21.29 0.31
N TYR A 266 -11.26 -21.21 -0.82
CA TYR A 266 -11.72 -20.44 -1.99
C TYR A 266 -12.05 -21.28 -3.22
N PHE A 267 -11.47 -22.47 -3.37
CA PHE A 267 -11.64 -23.30 -4.57
C PHE A 267 -12.51 -24.53 -4.36
N ASP A 268 -12.42 -25.21 -3.22
CA ASP A 268 -13.19 -26.45 -3.00
C ASP A 268 -14.66 -26.19 -2.63
N LYS A 269 -14.99 -25.00 -2.09
CA LYS A 269 -16.38 -24.60 -1.79
C LYS A 269 -17.20 -24.20 -3.02
N ARG A 270 -16.56 -23.93 -4.16
CA ARG A 270 -17.24 -23.68 -5.43
C ARG A 270 -17.09 -24.93 -6.27
N THR A 271 -18.19 -25.60 -6.56
CA THR A 271 -18.27 -26.78 -7.43
C THR A 271 -17.81 -26.44 -8.85
N MET A 272 -16.50 -26.31 -9.03
CA MET A 272 -15.89 -26.55 -10.32
C MET A 272 -15.89 -28.05 -10.51
N ASP A 273 -16.52 -28.54 -11.58
CA ASP A 273 -16.32 -29.90 -12.09
C ASP A 273 -14.84 -30.06 -12.49
N VAL A 274 -13.99 -30.32 -11.51
CA VAL A 274 -12.58 -30.67 -11.69
C VAL A 274 -12.44 -32.09 -11.17
N LYS A 275 -12.02 -33.02 -12.03
CA LYS A 275 -11.82 -34.44 -11.69
C LYS A 275 -10.85 -34.68 -10.52
N GLN A 276 -10.03 -33.67 -10.18
CA GLN A 276 -9.14 -33.62 -9.03
C GLN A 276 -9.12 -32.20 -8.46
N GLY A 277 -9.25 -32.07 -7.14
CA GLY A 277 -9.13 -30.78 -6.44
C GLY A 277 -7.70 -30.23 -6.57
N PRO A 278 -7.47 -28.91 -6.52
CA PRO A 278 -6.13 -28.33 -6.62
C PRO A 278 -5.14 -28.87 -5.58
N ILE A 279 -5.64 -29.23 -4.40
CA ILE A 279 -4.89 -29.85 -3.30
C ILE A 279 -4.42 -31.26 -3.68
N GLN A 280 -5.30 -32.06 -4.28
CA GLN A 280 -4.95 -33.40 -4.76
C GLN A 280 -3.90 -33.34 -5.87
N VAL A 281 -3.96 -32.32 -6.75
CA VAL A 281 -2.92 -32.10 -7.78
C VAL A 281 -1.57 -31.74 -7.15
N ILE A 282 -1.55 -30.89 -6.12
CA ILE A 282 -0.32 -30.54 -5.39
C ILE A 282 0.25 -31.73 -4.62
N GLN A 283 -0.63 -32.53 -3.98
CA GLN A 283 -0.26 -33.74 -3.25
C GLN A 283 0.35 -34.79 -4.18
N CYS A 284 -0.32 -35.14 -5.28
CA CYS A 284 0.20 -36.11 -6.25
C CYS A 284 1.56 -35.68 -6.83
N HIS A 285 1.74 -34.40 -7.19
CA HIS A 285 3.01 -33.93 -7.75
C HIS A 285 4.16 -33.85 -6.74
N ARG A 286 3.89 -33.59 -5.45
CA ARG A 286 4.93 -33.64 -4.41
C ARG A 286 5.33 -35.07 -4.05
N GLU A 287 4.37 -36.00 -4.03
CA GLU A 287 4.64 -37.44 -3.89
C GLU A 287 5.49 -37.95 -5.06
N GLU A 288 5.18 -37.53 -6.30
CA GLU A 288 5.99 -37.83 -7.50
C GLU A 288 7.42 -37.25 -7.43
N LYS A 289 7.65 -36.18 -6.67
CA LYS A 289 8.95 -35.51 -6.52
C LYS A 289 9.68 -35.80 -5.20
N GLY A 290 9.11 -36.62 -4.31
CA GLY A 290 9.73 -37.03 -3.04
C GLY A 290 9.89 -35.91 -1.98
N ALA A 291 9.10 -34.83 -2.05
CA ALA A 291 9.16 -33.73 -1.10
C ALA A 291 8.23 -33.97 0.11
N CYS A 292 8.80 -34.14 1.30
CA CYS A 292 8.06 -34.43 2.54
C CYS A 292 7.34 -33.19 3.11
N PHE A 293 6.16 -33.38 3.69
CA PHE A 293 5.31 -32.34 4.29
C PHE A 293 5.86 -31.69 5.58
N TYR A 294 6.89 -32.27 6.20
CA TYR A 294 7.36 -31.90 7.55
C TYR A 294 8.77 -31.27 7.60
N CYS A 295 9.22 -30.58 6.55
CA CYS A 295 10.50 -29.87 6.53
C CYS A 295 10.33 -28.36 6.37
#